data_AF-A0A8D8TNL1-F1
#
_entry.id   AF-A0A8D8TNL1-F1
#
_cell.length_a   1.000
_cell.length_b   1.000
_cell.length_c   1.000
_cell.angle_alpha   90.00
_cell.angle_beta   90.00
_cell.angle_gamma   90.00
#
_symmetry.space_group_name_H-M   'P 1'
#
loop_
_entity.id
_entity.type
_entity.pdbx_description
1 polymer ?
#
loop_
_entity_poly.entity_id
_entity_poly.type
_entity_poly.pdbx_seq_one_letter_code
_entity_poly.pdbx_strand_id
1 'polypeptide(L)'
;TTSSHFRSGIREVHNKLEKNRRAHLKECFEILKRQVPPSQEEKKSSNLSILHSAIRYIQFLRRREREFEHEMERLAREKIHAQQRLALLKKELSARWEHIDFNKLIPDTMEVDIPYESRVGGGDQSSFSRGDHSYMDMEDL
;
A
#
# COMPACT_ATOMS: atom_id res chain seq x y z
N THR A 1 -13.42 54.92 30.51
CA THR A 1 -13.59 53.49 30.91
C THR A 1 -13.79 52.52 29.74
N THR A 2 -13.57 52.91 28.48
CA THR A 2 -13.83 52.08 27.28
C THR A 2 -12.75 51.05 26.93
N SER A 3 -11.56 51.12 27.53
CA SER A 3 -10.41 50.26 27.20
C SER A 3 -10.53 48.81 27.72
N SER A 4 -11.29 48.55 28.79
CA SER A 4 -11.42 47.20 29.36
C SER A 4 -12.40 46.30 28.60
N HIS A 5 -13.45 46.87 28.01
CA HIS A 5 -14.49 46.12 27.28
C HIS A 5 -13.98 45.58 25.95
N PHE A 6 -13.16 46.35 25.23
CA PHE A 6 -12.55 45.91 23.97
C PHE A 6 -11.60 44.71 24.18
N ARG A 7 -10.82 44.73 25.29
CA ARG A 7 -9.96 43.60 25.67
C ARG A 7 -10.77 42.36 26.08
N SER A 8 -11.98 42.51 26.63
CA SER A 8 -12.88 41.37 26.88
C SER A 8 -13.40 40.75 25.58
N GLY A 9 -13.86 41.58 24.64
CA GLY A 9 -14.35 41.11 23.33
C GLY A 9 -13.29 40.33 22.53
N ILE A 10 -12.02 40.78 22.54
CA ILE A 10 -10.91 40.04 21.91
C ILE A 10 -10.68 38.68 22.60
N ARG A 11 -10.70 38.64 23.94
CA ARG A 11 -10.53 37.38 24.69
C ARG A 11 -11.67 36.39 24.43
N GLU A 12 -12.90 36.88 24.30
CA GLU A 12 -14.07 36.05 23.99
C GLU A 12 -13.98 35.43 22.59
N VAL A 13 -13.61 36.24 21.59
CA VAL A 13 -13.37 35.74 20.21
C VAL A 13 -12.25 34.71 20.21
N HIS A 14 -11.12 35.01 20.86
CA HIS A 14 -9.99 34.08 20.99
C HIS A 14 -10.42 32.74 21.62
N ASN A 15 -11.18 32.77 22.72
CA ASN A 15 -11.67 31.56 23.40
C ASN A 15 -12.61 30.74 22.51
N LYS A 16 -13.48 31.41 21.73
CA LYS A 16 -14.39 30.75 20.81
C LYS A 16 -13.63 30.03 19.70
N LEU A 17 -12.64 30.70 19.10
CA LEU A 17 -11.79 30.12 18.06
C LEU A 17 -10.97 28.94 18.60
N GLU A 18 -10.37 29.06 19.79
CA GLU A 18 -9.60 27.95 20.38
C GLU A 18 -10.49 26.74 20.74
N LYS A 19 -11.72 26.98 21.21
CA LYS A 19 -12.68 25.89 21.47
C LYS A 19 -13.05 25.17 20.17
N ASN A 20 -13.30 25.91 19.09
CA ASN A 20 -13.56 25.33 17.77
C ASN A 20 -12.34 24.55 17.26
N ARG A 21 -11.13 25.11 17.35
CA ARG A 21 -9.88 24.42 16.98
C ARG A 21 -9.71 23.09 17.74
N ARG A 22 -9.96 23.08 19.05
CA ARG A 22 -9.90 21.87 19.88
C ARG A 22 -10.96 20.83 19.49
N ALA A 23 -12.16 21.26 19.10
CA ALA A 23 -13.21 20.36 18.63
C ALA A 23 -12.79 19.67 17.33
N HIS A 24 -12.26 20.42 16.36
CA HIS A 24 -11.72 19.86 15.12
C HIS A 24 -10.55 18.91 15.36
N LEU A 25 -9.62 19.26 16.25
CA LEU A 25 -8.50 18.38 16.59
C LEU A 25 -8.99 17.04 17.16
N LYS A 26 -10.00 17.08 18.04
CA LYS A 26 -10.60 15.87 18.60
C LYS A 26 -11.22 15.01 17.49
N GLU A 27 -11.92 15.62 16.54
CA GLU A 27 -12.49 14.93 15.38
C GLU A 27 -11.40 14.26 14.52
N CYS A 28 -10.29 14.95 14.23
CA CYS A 28 -9.15 14.36 13.51
C CYS A 28 -8.60 13.11 14.21
N PHE A 29 -8.48 13.12 15.55
CA PHE A 29 -8.03 11.96 16.31
C PHE A 29 -9.03 10.79 16.26
N GLU A 30 -10.33 11.07 16.28
CA GLU A 30 -11.36 10.02 16.14
C GLU A 30 -11.35 9.39 14.75
N ILE A 31 -11.14 10.20 13.69
CA ILE A 31 -10.97 9.68 12.33
C ILE A 31 -9.72 8.80 12.26
N LEU A 32 -8.58 9.28 12.76
CA LEU A 32 -7.33 8.52 12.75
C LEU A 32 -7.49 7.18 13.49
N LYS A 33 -8.13 7.19 14.65
CA LYS A 33 -8.39 5.99 15.44
C LYS A 33 -9.21 4.94 14.68
N ARG A 34 -10.14 5.34 13.82
CA ARG A 34 -10.96 4.41 13.00
C ARG A 34 -10.16 3.77 11.85
N GLN A 35 -9.11 4.44 11.38
CA GLN A 35 -8.27 3.95 10.27
C GLN A 35 -7.16 3.00 10.74
N VAL A 36 -6.87 2.99 12.03
CA VAL A 36 -5.80 2.17 12.63
C VAL A 36 -6.40 0.93 13.27
N PRO A 37 -5.78 -0.25 13.17
CA PRO A 37 -6.25 -1.45 13.85
C PRO A 37 -6.46 -1.21 15.34
N PRO A 38 -7.54 -1.72 15.94
CA PRO A 38 -7.81 -1.53 17.35
C PRO A 38 -6.68 -2.14 18.19
N SER A 39 -6.04 -1.32 19.01
CA SER A 39 -5.10 -1.82 20.04
C SER A 39 -5.87 -2.69 21.02
N GLN A 40 -5.37 -3.90 21.31
CA GLN A 40 -5.97 -4.84 22.26
C GLN A 40 -6.06 -4.24 23.69
N GLU A 41 -5.20 -3.27 23.99
CA GLU A 41 -5.20 -2.53 25.25
C GLU A 41 -5.78 -1.12 25.07
N GLU A 42 -6.99 -0.96 25.62
CA GLU A 42 -7.41 0.10 26.54
C GLU A 42 -8.79 0.69 26.22
N LYS A 43 -9.64 0.65 27.26
CA LYS A 43 -10.94 1.32 27.34
C LYS A 43 -10.85 2.87 27.23
N LYS A 44 -9.64 3.45 27.10
CA LYS A 44 -9.36 4.87 26.84
C LYS A 44 -8.07 5.06 26.02
N SER A 45 -8.14 5.04 24.70
CA SER A 45 -7.01 5.40 23.83
C SER A 45 -6.56 6.84 24.10
N SER A 46 -5.31 7.04 24.52
CA SER A 46 -4.70 8.37 24.66
C SER A 46 -4.32 8.96 23.29
N ASN A 47 -4.18 10.28 23.17
CA ASN A 47 -3.72 10.90 21.91
C ASN A 47 -2.35 10.36 21.49
N LEU A 48 -1.45 10.12 22.45
CA LEU A 48 -0.14 9.55 22.19
C LEU A 48 -0.23 8.12 21.64
N SER A 49 -1.08 7.27 22.22
CA SER A 49 -1.23 5.90 21.75
C SER A 49 -1.85 5.82 20.35
N ILE A 50 -2.75 6.74 20.00
CA ILE A 50 -3.29 6.86 18.63
C ILE A 50 -2.17 7.20 17.64
N LEU A 51 -1.30 8.16 17.96
CA LEU A 51 -0.17 8.53 17.10
C LEU A 51 0.82 7.37 16.93
N HIS A 52 1.23 6.73 18.04
CA HIS A 52 2.15 5.60 17.98
C HIS A 52 1.58 4.42 17.19
N SER A 53 0.30 4.10 17.38
CA SER A 53 -0.36 3.02 16.63
C SER A 53 -0.51 3.36 15.14
N ALA A 54 -0.77 4.63 14.79
CA ALA A 54 -0.79 5.07 13.40
C ALA A 54 0.58 4.92 12.72
N ILE A 55 1.66 5.34 13.39
CA ILE A 55 3.03 5.19 12.88
C ILE A 55 3.36 3.71 12.67
N ARG A 56 3.11 2.86 13.66
CA ARG A 56 3.33 1.41 13.56
C ARG A 56 2.51 0.79 12.44
N TYR A 57 1.27 1.23 12.25
CA TYR A 57 0.42 0.72 11.18
C TYR A 57 0.91 1.12 9.79
N ILE A 58 1.37 2.36 9.61
CA ILE A 58 1.99 2.81 8.35
C ILE A 58 3.24 1.96 8.05
N GLN A 59 4.11 1.74 9.04
CA GLN A 59 5.29 0.89 8.88
C GLN A 59 4.93 -0.56 8.50
N PHE A 60 3.90 -1.11 9.16
CA PHE A 60 3.36 -2.43 8.84
C PHE A 60 2.83 -2.50 7.40
N LEU A 61 2.03 -1.52 6.98
CA LEU A 61 1.48 -1.47 5.62
C LEU A 61 2.59 -1.40 4.58
N ARG A 62 3.63 -0.58 4.79
CA ARG A 62 4.80 -0.51 3.90
C ARG A 62 5.57 -1.82 3.82
N ARG A 63 5.70 -2.56 4.92
CA ARG A 63 6.34 -3.89 4.92
C ARG A 63 5.51 -4.88 4.12
N ARG A 64 4.21 -4.90 4.36
CA ARG A 64 3.26 -5.81 3.71
C ARG A 64 3.09 -5.52 2.21
N GLU A 65 3.19 -4.26 1.81
CA GLU A 65 3.26 -3.85 0.40
C GLU A 65 4.44 -4.52 -0.32
N ARG A 66 5.65 -4.45 0.27
CA ARG A 66 6.83 -5.15 -0.27
C ARG A 66 6.67 -6.67 -0.31
N GLU A 67 6.08 -7.26 0.73
CA GLU A 67 5.79 -8.70 0.76
C GLU A 67 4.85 -9.10 -0.39
N PHE A 68 3.83 -8.30 -0.67
CA PHE A 68 2.92 -8.53 -1.80
C PHE A 68 3.59 -8.33 -3.17
N GLU A 69 4.48 -7.35 -3.32
CA GLU A 69 5.28 -7.19 -4.53
C GLU A 69 6.13 -8.43 -4.81
N HIS A 70 6.84 -8.94 -3.79
CA HIS A 70 7.64 -10.16 -3.91
C HIS A 70 6.80 -11.39 -4.24
N GLU A 71 5.64 -11.52 -3.61
CA GLU A 71 4.73 -12.64 -3.84
C GLU A 71 4.14 -12.59 -5.25
N MET A 72 3.76 -11.40 -5.73
CA MET A 72 3.28 -11.21 -7.09
C MET A 72 4.37 -11.57 -8.12
N GLU A 73 5.62 -11.19 -7.86
CA GLU A 73 6.76 -11.55 -8.71
C GLU A 73 7.02 -13.06 -8.72
N ARG A 74 6.95 -13.72 -7.55
CA ARG A 74 7.07 -15.18 -7.42
C ARG A 74 5.99 -15.90 -8.22
N LEU A 75 4.73 -15.48 -8.07
CA LEU A 75 3.59 -16.04 -8.80
C LEU A 75 3.72 -15.82 -10.31
N ALA A 76 4.20 -14.65 -10.75
CA ALA A 76 4.45 -14.38 -12.15
C ALA A 76 5.51 -15.33 -12.75
N ARG A 77 6.60 -15.58 -12.03
CA ARG A 77 7.63 -16.56 -12.45
C ARG A 77 7.07 -17.97 -12.55
N GLU A 78 6.29 -18.41 -11.57
CA GLU A 78 5.66 -19.74 -11.58
C GLU A 78 4.66 -19.87 -12.74
N LYS A 79 3.88 -18.82 -13.01
CA LYS A 79 2.98 -18.76 -14.17
C LYS A 79 3.76 -18.95 -15.47
N ILE A 80 4.86 -18.20 -15.67
CA ILE A 80 5.69 -18.32 -16.87
C ILE A 80 6.24 -19.74 -17.02
N HIS A 81 6.78 -20.32 -15.94
CA HIS A 81 7.32 -21.68 -15.98
C HIS A 81 6.24 -22.72 -16.32
N ALA A 82 5.06 -22.60 -15.73
CA ALA A 82 3.93 -23.48 -16.03
C ALA A 82 3.46 -23.34 -17.49
N GLN A 83 3.40 -22.10 -18.01
CA GLN A 83 3.05 -21.82 -19.41
C GLN A 83 4.07 -22.40 -20.39
N GLN A 84 5.37 -22.24 -20.10
CA GLN A 84 6.44 -22.83 -20.92
C GLN A 84 6.36 -24.36 -20.93
N ARG A 85 6.15 -24.97 -19.76
CA ARG A 85 5.96 -26.43 -19.65
C ARG A 85 4.74 -26.87 -20.45
N LEU A 86 3.60 -26.17 -20.33
CA LEU A 86 2.40 -26.48 -21.10
C LEU A 86 2.66 -26.41 -22.61
N ALA A 87 3.35 -25.37 -23.08
CA ALA A 87 3.69 -25.21 -24.50
C ALA A 87 4.58 -26.35 -25.01
N LEU A 88 5.56 -26.81 -24.22
CA LEU A 88 6.40 -27.96 -24.57
C LEU A 88 5.57 -29.24 -24.68
N LEU A 89 4.72 -29.55 -23.70
CA LEU A 89 3.87 -30.74 -23.74
C LEU A 89 2.88 -30.69 -24.90
N LYS A 90 2.27 -29.52 -25.19
CA LYS A 90 1.40 -29.35 -26.36
C LYS A 90 2.14 -29.68 -27.66
N LYS A 91 3.39 -29.22 -27.80
CA LYS A 91 4.24 -29.50 -28.97
C LYS A 91 4.56 -30.99 -29.10
N GLU A 92 4.96 -31.65 -28.00
CA GLU A 92 5.23 -33.10 -27.98
C GLU A 92 4.00 -33.91 -28.36
N LEU A 93 2.83 -33.56 -27.82
CA LEU A 93 1.56 -34.23 -28.12
C LEU A 93 1.15 -34.03 -29.58
N SER A 94 1.26 -32.80 -30.10
CA SER A 94 0.96 -32.51 -31.51
C SER A 94 1.90 -33.25 -32.46
N ALA A 95 3.19 -33.40 -32.12
CA ALA A 95 4.13 -34.18 -32.91
C ALA A 95 3.81 -35.69 -32.89
N ARG A 96 3.23 -36.20 -31.80
CA ARG A 96 2.83 -37.61 -31.68
C ARG A 96 1.47 -37.90 -32.32
N TRP A 97 0.58 -36.91 -32.36
CA TRP A 97 -0.79 -37.03 -32.84
C TRP A 97 -1.11 -35.91 -33.82
N GLU A 98 -0.58 -36.02 -35.04
CA GLU A 98 -0.63 -34.97 -36.08
C GLU A 98 -2.05 -34.56 -36.51
N HIS A 99 -3.07 -35.40 -36.23
CA HIS A 99 -4.47 -35.12 -36.55
C HIS A 99 -5.23 -34.41 -35.41
N ILE A 100 -4.61 -34.21 -34.24
CA ILE A 100 -5.25 -33.59 -33.06
C ILE A 100 -4.64 -32.20 -32.81
N ASP A 101 -5.47 -31.17 -32.94
CA ASP A 101 -5.08 -29.79 -32.63
C ASP A 101 -5.29 -29.48 -31.14
N PHE A 102 -4.25 -29.70 -30.34
CA PHE A 102 -4.28 -29.46 -28.89
C PHE A 102 -4.42 -27.98 -28.51
N ASN A 103 -4.18 -27.03 -29.43
CA ASN A 103 -4.38 -25.60 -29.14
C ASN A 103 -5.86 -25.22 -29.09
N LYS A 104 -6.71 -25.94 -29.83
CA LYS A 104 -8.18 -25.78 -29.75
C LYS A 104 -8.79 -26.45 -28.52
N LEU A 105 -8.16 -27.53 -28.05
CA LEU A 105 -8.68 -28.33 -26.92
C LEU A 105 -8.24 -27.79 -25.56
N ILE A 106 -7.05 -27.18 -25.49
CA ILE A 106 -6.51 -26.58 -24.27
C ILE A 106 -6.17 -25.12 -24.60
N PRO A 107 -7.14 -24.20 -24.58
CA PRO A 107 -6.87 -22.78 -24.78
C PRO A 107 -5.92 -22.26 -23.69
N ASP A 108 -5.07 -21.30 -24.04
CA ASP A 108 -4.20 -20.63 -23.07
C ASP A 108 -5.04 -19.70 -22.18
N THR A 109 -5.88 -20.25 -21.31
CA THR A 109 -6.69 -19.44 -20.38
C THR A 109 -5.78 -18.84 -19.31
N MET A 110 -5.47 -17.55 -19.45
CA MET A 110 -5.99 -16.44 -18.62
C MET A 110 -5.00 -15.29 -18.70
N GLU A 111 -5.32 -14.32 -19.56
CA GLU A 111 -4.82 -12.95 -19.41
C GLU A 111 -5.36 -12.43 -18.08
N VAL A 112 -4.48 -12.45 -17.09
CA VAL A 112 -4.68 -11.62 -15.90
C VAL A 112 -4.02 -10.32 -16.31
N ASP A 113 -4.82 -9.33 -16.67
CA ASP A 113 -4.37 -7.94 -16.68
C ASP A 113 -3.75 -7.70 -15.30
N ILE A 114 -2.42 -7.64 -15.23
CA ILE A 114 -1.72 -7.16 -14.04
C ILE A 114 -1.69 -5.64 -14.19
N PRO A 115 -2.53 -4.88 -13.48
CA PRO A 115 -2.47 -3.44 -13.52
C PRO A 115 -1.44 -3.00 -12.49
N TYR A 116 -0.47 -2.21 -12.98
CA TYR A 116 0.40 -1.26 -12.27
C TYR A 116 1.90 -1.57 -12.41
N GLU A 117 2.50 -0.90 -13.41
CA GLU A 117 3.93 -0.57 -13.57
C GLU A 117 4.98 -1.69 -13.39
N SER A 118 5.01 -2.64 -14.33
CA SER A 118 6.29 -3.32 -14.68
C SER A 118 6.38 -3.80 -16.12
N ARG A 119 5.69 -3.15 -17.07
CA ARG A 119 6.11 -3.22 -18.48
C ARG A 119 7.37 -2.37 -18.69
N VAL A 120 8.49 -2.83 -18.14
CA VAL A 120 9.81 -2.57 -18.68
C VAL A 120 10.23 -3.92 -19.26
N GLY A 121 9.90 -4.18 -20.53
CA GLY A 121 10.79 -3.79 -21.61
C GLY A 121 11.84 -4.88 -21.76
N GLY A 122 11.52 -5.92 -22.53
CA GLY A 122 12.53 -6.87 -22.98
C GLY A 122 13.54 -6.17 -23.87
N GLY A 123 14.83 -6.40 -23.59
CA GLY A 123 15.96 -5.94 -24.41
C GLY A 123 16.42 -4.53 -24.08
N ASP A 124 17.33 -4.37 -23.12
CA ASP A 124 18.76 -4.17 -23.38
C ASP A 124 19.50 -3.97 -22.05
N GLN A 125 20.67 -4.59 -21.92
CA GLN A 125 21.54 -4.42 -20.75
C GLN A 125 22.33 -3.13 -20.94
N SER A 126 21.80 -1.97 -20.57
CA SER A 126 22.65 -0.82 -20.25
C SER A 126 21.92 0.28 -19.47
N SER A 127 22.48 0.59 -18.30
CA SER A 127 22.44 1.88 -17.61
C SER A 127 21.09 2.64 -17.55
N PHE A 128 20.33 2.45 -16.47
CA PHE A 128 19.63 3.57 -15.84
C PHE A 128 19.65 3.41 -14.32
N SER A 129 20.35 4.34 -13.68
CA SER A 129 20.45 4.52 -12.24
C SER A 129 19.05 4.55 -11.62
N ARG A 130 18.68 3.50 -10.87
CA ARG A 130 17.58 3.60 -9.91
C ARG A 130 18.11 4.43 -8.75
N GLY A 131 17.61 5.66 -8.67
CA GLY A 131 17.89 6.57 -7.57
C GLY A 131 17.70 5.85 -6.25
N ASP A 132 18.78 5.84 -5.48
CA ASP A 132 18.81 5.44 -4.09
C ASP A 132 17.78 6.29 -3.33
N HIS A 133 16.60 5.73 -3.07
CA HIS A 133 15.68 6.26 -2.07
C HIS A 133 15.91 5.49 -0.78
N SER A 134 17.14 5.62 -0.28
CA SER A 134 17.54 5.26 1.08
C SER A 134 16.82 6.21 2.05
N TYR A 135 15.60 5.84 2.42
CA TYR A 135 14.93 6.45 3.56
C TYR A 135 15.67 5.96 4.82
N MET A 136 16.47 6.85 5.39
CA MET A 136 17.23 6.65 6.63
C MET A 136 16.39 5.89 7.67
N ASP A 137 16.93 4.77 8.15
CA ASP A 137 16.45 4.09 9.35
C ASP A 137 16.49 5.09 10.50
N MET A 138 15.31 5.59 10.90
CA MET A 138 15.10 6.23 12.20
C MET A 138 14.85 5.13 13.24
N GLU A 139 15.81 4.22 13.40
CA GLU A 139 15.94 3.39 14.60
C GLU A 139 16.90 4.10 15.55
N ASP A 140 16.41 5.16 16.20
CA ASP A 140 16.80 5.66 17.54
C ASP A 140 16.14 7.03 17.77
N LEU A 141 14.94 7.04 18.39
CA LEU A 141 14.48 8.07 19.33
C LEU A 141 13.22 7.61 20.09
#